data_AF-A0AA41STM3-F1
#
_entry.id   AF-A0AA41STM3-F1
#
_cell.length_a   1.000
_cell.length_b   1.000
_cell.length_c   1.000
_cell.angle_alpha   90.00
_cell.angle_beta   90.00
_cell.angle_gamma   90.00
#
_symmetry.space_group_name_H-M   'P 1'
#
loop_
_entity.id
_entity.type
_entity.pdbx_description
1 polymer ?
#
loop_
_entity_poly.entity_id
_entity_poly.type
_entity_poly.pdbx_seq_one_letter_code
_entity_poly.pdbx_strand_id
1 'polypeptide(L)'
;MRLLCLLLCLVTAPQGVLCQVQLQESGPGLVKPSETLSLTCAVSGYSISSGYCWNWIRQPPGKGLEWIGRICNSGNTYYSPSLKSRVSISRDTSKNQFSLQLS
;
A
#
# COMPACT_ATOMS: atom_id res chain seq x y z
N MET A 1 -4.64 -39.66 26.86
CA MET A 1 -3.93 -38.38 27.14
C MET A 1 -3.03 -37.93 25.99
N ARG A 2 -2.19 -38.81 25.40
CA ARG A 2 -1.29 -38.44 24.27
C ARG A 2 -2.03 -38.04 22.98
N LEU A 3 -3.14 -38.70 22.66
CA LEU A 3 -3.94 -38.42 21.46
C LEU A 3 -4.73 -37.10 21.53
N LEU A 4 -5.20 -36.71 22.73
CA LEU A 4 -5.89 -35.44 22.97
C LEU A 4 -4.94 -34.24 22.82
N CYS A 5 -3.69 -34.35 23.29
CA CYS A 5 -2.68 -33.29 23.10
C CYS A 5 -2.35 -33.06 21.62
N LEU A 6 -2.25 -34.12 20.82
CA LEU A 6 -1.99 -34.02 19.37
C LEU A 6 -3.12 -33.32 18.62
N LEU A 7 -4.38 -33.61 18.99
CA LEU A 7 -5.56 -32.96 18.41
C LEU A 7 -5.61 -31.46 18.78
N LEU A 8 -5.26 -31.10 20.03
CA LEU A 8 -5.21 -29.70 20.46
C LEU A 8 -4.14 -28.88 19.70
N CYS A 9 -2.98 -29.46 19.41
CA CYS A 9 -1.91 -28.77 18.64
C CYS A 9 -2.28 -28.50 17.18
N LEU A 10 -3.13 -29.33 16.56
CA LEU A 10 -3.60 -29.13 15.18
C LEU A 10 -4.66 -28.03 15.08
N VAL A 11 -5.42 -27.79 16.16
CA VAL A 11 -6.45 -26.73 16.23
C VAL A 11 -5.85 -25.37 16.62
N THR A 12 -4.69 -25.35 17.28
CA THR A 12 -3.99 -24.11 17.67
C THR A 12 -2.87 -23.68 16.73
N ALA A 13 -2.51 -24.51 15.74
CA ALA A 13 -1.58 -24.09 14.70
C ALA A 13 -2.27 -23.00 13.85
N PRO A 14 -1.79 -21.75 13.88
CA PRO A 14 -2.37 -20.72 13.03
C PRO A 14 -2.10 -21.12 11.59
N GLN A 15 -3.14 -21.48 10.83
CA GLN A 15 -3.07 -21.65 9.38
C GLN A 15 -2.86 -20.31 8.64
N GLY A 16 -2.34 -19.29 9.34
CA GLY A 16 -2.09 -17.97 8.81
C GLY A 16 -0.71 -17.89 8.16
N VAL A 17 -0.67 -17.45 6.91
CA VAL A 17 0.56 -16.96 6.28
C VAL A 17 1.08 -15.81 7.13
N LEU A 18 2.25 -15.96 7.75
CA LEU A 18 2.92 -14.87 8.46
C LEU A 18 3.47 -13.88 7.41
N CYS A 19 2.71 -12.83 7.10
CA CYS A 19 3.23 -11.71 6.33
C CYS A 19 3.84 -10.71 7.31
N GLN A 20 5.18 -10.63 7.35
CA GLN A 20 5.90 -9.71 8.24
C GLN A 20 5.54 -8.24 7.97
N VAL A 21 5.12 -7.90 6.74
CA VAL A 21 4.77 -6.54 6.32
C VAL A 21 3.36 -6.53 5.74
N GLN A 22 2.50 -5.60 6.16
CA GLN A 22 1.15 -5.45 5.60
C GLN A 22 0.94 -4.02 5.10
N LEU A 23 0.22 -3.90 3.98
CA LEU A 23 -0.17 -2.63 3.37
C LEU A 23 -1.70 -2.55 3.39
N GLN A 24 -2.22 -1.51 4.03
CA GLN A 24 -3.66 -1.25 4.10
C GLN A 24 -3.97 0.06 3.37
N GLU A 25 -4.59 -0.04 2.20
CA GLU A 25 -5.07 1.11 1.45
C GLU A 25 -6.43 1.59 2.00
N SER A 26 -6.65 2.90 1.96
CA SER A 26 -7.90 3.58 2.27
C SER A 26 -8.07 4.83 1.40
N GLY A 27 -9.32 5.24 1.17
CA GLY A 27 -9.68 6.38 0.33
C GLY A 27 -11.09 6.24 -0.22
N PRO A 28 -11.60 7.22 -0.97
CA PRO A 28 -12.92 7.14 -1.59
C PRO A 28 -12.88 6.17 -2.78
N GLY A 29 -13.91 5.32 -2.90
CA GLY A 29 -14.02 4.39 -4.02
C GLY A 29 -14.46 5.05 -5.34
N LEU A 30 -15.15 6.18 -5.27
CA LEU A 30 -15.61 6.95 -6.42
C LEU A 30 -15.55 8.45 -6.09
N VAL A 31 -15.12 9.25 -7.06
CA VAL A 31 -15.12 10.72 -6.99
C VAL A 31 -15.76 11.28 -8.25
N LYS A 32 -16.33 12.49 -8.18
CA LYS A 32 -16.87 13.17 -9.36
C LYS A 32 -15.72 13.70 -10.24
N PRO A 33 -15.97 13.94 -11.53
CA PRO A 33 -15.04 14.71 -12.35
C PRO A 33 -14.70 16.05 -11.68
N SER A 34 -13.43 16.46 -11.77
CA SER A 34 -12.87 17.68 -11.15
C SER A 34 -12.73 17.65 -9.62
N GLU A 35 -13.15 16.58 -8.94
CA GLU A 35 -12.80 16.35 -7.54
C GLU A 35 -11.45 15.63 -7.43
N THR A 36 -10.72 15.89 -6.35
CA THR A 36 -9.44 15.22 -6.09
C THR A 36 -9.67 13.85 -5.45
N LEU A 37 -9.13 12.81 -6.06
CA LEU A 37 -9.02 11.49 -5.46
C LEU A 37 -7.82 11.48 -4.51
N SER A 38 -8.03 11.10 -3.24
CA SER A 38 -6.97 10.97 -2.24
C SER A 38 -6.95 9.55 -1.66
N LEU A 39 -5.87 8.82 -1.94
CA LEU A 39 -5.62 7.48 -1.40
C LEU A 39 -4.48 7.54 -0.38
N THR A 40 -4.58 6.71 0.66
CA THR A 40 -3.54 6.55 1.68
C THR A 40 -3.30 5.08 1.94
N CYS A 41 -2.03 4.69 2.00
CA CYS A 41 -1.58 3.35 2.34
C CYS A 41 -0.83 3.39 3.68
N ALA A 42 -1.36 2.68 4.68
CA ALA A 42 -0.69 2.44 5.95
C ALA A 42 0.15 1.17 5.88
N VAL A 43 1.39 1.26 6.38
CA VAL A 43 2.32 0.13 6.43
C VAL A 43 2.46 -0.34 7.87
N SER A 44 2.37 -1.65 8.10
CA SER A 44 2.68 -2.29 9.39
C SER A 44 3.82 -3.29 9.21
N GLY A 45 4.61 -3.49 10.27
CA GLY A 45 5.73 -4.45 10.28
C GLY A 45 6.99 -4.04 9.49
N TYR A 46 6.98 -2.85 8.89
CA TYR A 46 8.16 -2.22 8.27
C TYR A 46 8.03 -0.70 8.29
N SER A 47 9.13 0.03 8.47
CA SER A 47 9.11 1.50 8.42
C SER A 47 9.30 2.01 6.99
N ILE A 48 8.43 2.93 6.57
CA ILE A 48 8.48 3.53 5.22
C ILE A 48 9.75 4.36 4.96
N SER A 49 10.52 4.69 6.00
CA SER A 49 11.78 5.43 5.90
C SER A 49 13.03 4.53 5.85
N SER A 50 12.91 3.22 6.00
CA SER A 50 14.06 2.34 6.23
C SER A 50 14.88 1.97 4.98
N GLY A 51 14.35 2.05 3.75
CA GLY A 51 15.18 1.79 2.57
C GLY A 51 14.49 1.52 1.23
N TYR A 52 13.18 1.26 1.21
CA TYR A 52 12.45 0.98 -0.03
C TYR A 52 11.75 2.22 -0.59
N CYS A 53 11.38 2.14 -1.87
CA CYS A 53 10.44 3.08 -2.49
C CYS A 53 9.05 2.45 -2.58
N TRP A 54 8.03 3.27 -2.35
CA TRP A 54 6.63 2.88 -2.34
C TRP A 54 5.98 3.32 -3.65
N ASN A 55 5.45 2.36 -4.42
CA ASN A 55 4.93 2.61 -5.76
C ASN A 55 3.40 2.68 -5.74
N TRP A 56 2.86 3.56 -6.59
CA TRP A 56 1.46 3.58 -6.96
C TRP A 56 1.32 3.06 -8.38
N ILE A 57 0.43 2.09 -8.57
CA ILE A 57 0.16 1.42 -9.84
C ILE A 57 -1.36 1.38 -9.99
N ARG A 58 -1.88 1.63 -11.19
CA ARG A 58 -3.30 1.41 -11.52
C ARG A 58 -3.45 0.36 -12.60
N GLN A 59 -4.62 -0.26 -12.64
CA GLN A 59 -5.00 -1.16 -13.72
C GLN A 59 -6.37 -0.74 -14.28
N PRO A 60 -6.41 -0.01 -15.40
CA PRO A 60 -7.67 0.27 -16.07
C PRO A 60 -8.34 -1.02 -16.57
N PRO A 61 -9.68 -1.11 -16.59
CA PRO A 61 -10.38 -2.30 -17.10
C PRO A 61 -9.93 -2.65 -18.53
N GLY A 62 -9.60 -3.91 -18.75
CA GLY A 62 -9.12 -4.41 -20.05
C GLY A 62 -7.71 -3.98 -20.45
N LYS A 63 -6.94 -3.34 -19.55
CA LYS A 63 -5.55 -2.91 -19.80
C LYS A 63 -4.56 -3.56 -18.83
N GLY A 64 -3.27 -3.49 -19.19
CA GLY A 64 -2.17 -3.87 -18.31
C GLY A 64 -1.97 -2.90 -17.15
N LEU A 65 -1.03 -3.26 -16.26
CA LEU A 65 -0.61 -2.39 -15.15
C LEU A 65 0.06 -1.12 -15.69
N GLU A 66 -0.33 0.02 -15.15
CA GLU A 66 0.27 1.32 -15.45
C GLU A 66 0.87 1.90 -14.17
N TRP A 67 2.18 2.15 -14.21
CA TRP A 67 2.89 2.81 -13.12
C TRP A 67 2.51 4.30 -13.07
N ILE A 68 2.12 4.78 -11.89
CA ILE A 68 1.76 6.19 -11.67
C ILE A 68 2.96 6.98 -11.17
N GLY A 69 3.67 6.43 -10.20
CA GLY A 69 4.76 7.11 -9.53
C GLY A 69 5.24 6.35 -8.29
N ARG A 70 6.28 6.89 -7.65
CA ARG A 70 6.79 6.35 -6.39
C ARG A 70 7.35 7.45 -5.49
N ILE A 71 7.41 7.16 -4.20
CA ILE A 71 8.17 7.94 -3.22
C ILE A 71 9.21 7.06 -2.53
N CYS A 72 10.46 7.49 -2.55
CA CYS A 72 11.56 6.76 -1.93
C CYS A 72 11.74 7.14 -0.45
N ASN A 73 12.48 6.31 0.28
CA ASN A 73 12.82 6.54 1.69
C ASN A 73 13.56 7.87 1.95
N SER A 74 14.20 8.46 0.94
CA SER A 74 14.78 9.81 1.01
C SER A 74 13.73 10.94 0.89
N GLY A 75 12.52 10.63 0.44
CA GLY A 75 11.47 11.59 0.12
C GLY A 75 11.42 11.97 -1.37
N ASN A 76 12.37 11.49 -2.17
CA ASN A 76 12.37 11.74 -3.61
C ASN A 76 11.14 11.12 -4.27
N THR A 77 10.45 11.91 -5.08
CA THR A 77 9.27 11.48 -5.84
C THR A 77 9.59 11.35 -7.32
N TYR A 78 9.03 10.33 -7.95
CA TYR A 78 9.12 10.10 -9.39
C TYR A 78 7.72 9.83 -9.90
N TYR A 79 7.41 10.32 -11.10
CA TYR A 79 6.08 10.26 -11.69
C TYR A 79 6.16 9.74 -13.12
N SER A 80 5.11 9.05 -13.56
CA SER A 80 4.90 8.76 -14.97
C SER A 80 4.72 10.08 -15.73
N PRO A 81 5.40 10.27 -16.88
CA PRO A 81 5.31 11.52 -17.64
C PRO A 81 3.88 11.95 -17.99
N SER A 82 3.00 10.98 -18.25
CA SER A 82 1.58 11.23 -18.62
C SER A 82 0.72 11.74 -17.46
N LEU A 83 1.14 11.53 -16.21
CA LEU A 83 0.36 11.85 -15.01
C LEU A 83 1.01 12.90 -14.12
N LYS A 84 2.24 13.34 -14.44
CA LYS A 84 3.06 14.23 -13.61
C LYS A 84 2.39 15.54 -13.22
N SER A 85 1.54 16.11 -14.08
CA SER A 85 0.85 17.38 -13.79
C SER A 85 -0.39 17.24 -12.90
N ARG A 86 -0.87 16.02 -12.70
CA ARG A 86 -2.14 15.71 -12.01
C ARG A 86 -1.94 14.95 -10.71
N VAL A 87 -0.75 14.39 -10.51
CA VAL A 87 -0.46 13.49 -9.40
C VAL A 87 0.49 14.15 -8.41
N SER A 88 0.16 14.02 -7.13
CA SER A 88 1.06 14.33 -6.01
C SER A 88 1.20 13.10 -5.11
N ILE A 89 2.43 12.73 -4.78
CA ILE A 89 2.72 11.62 -3.85
C ILE A 89 3.42 12.20 -2.62
N SER A 90 2.95 11.82 -1.44
CA SER A 90 3.51 12.27 -0.17
C SER A 90 3.66 11.12 0.82
N ARG A 91 4.34 11.38 1.94
CA ARG A 91 4.50 10.43 3.04
C ARG A 91 4.42 11.13 4.39
N ASP A 92 3.87 10.41 5.35
CA ASP A 92 3.84 10.75 6.76
C ASP A 92 4.60 9.66 7.52
N THR A 93 5.86 9.93 7.83
CA THR A 93 6.72 8.99 8.55
C THR A 93 6.30 8.82 10.01
N SER A 94 5.57 9.77 10.59
CA SER A 94 5.07 9.66 11.96
C SER A 94 3.93 8.65 12.07
N LYS A 95 3.14 8.51 11.00
CA LYS A 95 2.03 7.54 10.90
C LYS A 95 2.38 6.29 10.12
N ASN A 96 3.60 6.22 9.60
CA ASN A 96 4.05 5.15 8.71
C ASN A 96 3.14 4.95 7.48
N GLN A 97 2.76 6.07 6.86
CA GLN A 97 1.81 6.13 5.74
C GLN A 97 2.41 6.85 4.53
N PHE A 98 1.95 6.45 3.34
CA PHE A 98 2.19 7.20 2.10
C PHE A 98 0.89 7.39 1.33
N SER A 99 0.78 8.49 0.60
CA SER A 99 -0.48 8.93 0.00
C SER A 99 -0.30 9.32 -1.47
N LEU A 100 -1.39 9.22 -2.22
CA LEU A 100 -1.53 9.64 -3.62
C LEU A 100 -2.71 10.60 -3.71
N GLN A 101 -2.48 11.77 -4.28
CA GLN A 101 -3.55 12.68 -4.71
C GLN A 101 -3.55 12.78 -6.23
N LEU A 102 -4.74 12.65 -6.82
CA LEU A 102 -4.97 12.80 -8.25
C LEU A 102 -6.07 13.85 -8.48
N SER A 103 -5.74 14.93 -9.19
CA SER A 103 -6.67 16.00 -9.59
C SER A 103 -7.11 15.91 -11.05
#